data_AF-A0A1C5F699-F1
#
_entry.id   AF-A0A1C5F699-F1
#
_cell.length_a   1.000
_cell.length_b   1.000
_cell.length_c   1.000
_cell.angle_alpha   90.00
_cell.angle_beta   90.00
_cell.angle_gamma   90.00
#
_symmetry.space_group_name_H-M   'P 1'
#
loop_
_entity.id
_entity.type
_entity.pdbx_description
1 polymer ?
#
loop_
_entity_poly.entity_id
_entity_poly.type
_entity_poly.pdbx_seq_one_letter_code
_entity_poly.pdbx_strand_id
1 'polypeptide(L)'
;MLSSVNSVGVFVGDGAVRMVQGGDEAIRHYEEGRTCFIRSDHIPRLAECTTQITADLGLHKGAMHTEIFCSKGKSGATMHSDYDINFALLVRG
;
A
#
# COMPACT_ATOMS: atom_id res chain seq x y z
N MET A 1 -14.21 12.64 3.78
CA MET A 1 -12.77 12.66 4.14
C MET A 1 -12.00 12.21 2.91
N LEU A 2 -11.26 13.12 2.26
CA LEU A 2 -10.46 12.85 1.05
C LEU A 2 -8.95 13.05 1.29
N SER A 3 -8.53 13.39 2.50
CA SER A 3 -7.13 13.76 2.79
C SER A 3 -6.14 12.59 2.66
N SER A 4 -6.60 11.34 2.77
CA SER A 4 -5.77 10.14 2.56
C SER A 4 -5.63 9.73 1.09
N VAL A 5 -6.37 10.35 0.17
CA VAL A 5 -6.32 10.03 -1.27
C VAL A 5 -5.09 10.67 -1.94
N ASN A 6 -4.47 11.65 -1.27
CA ASN A 6 -3.39 12.45 -1.85
C ASN A 6 -2.01 12.14 -1.28
N SER A 7 -1.86 11.13 -0.41
CA SER A 7 -0.57 10.77 0.15
C SER A 7 -0.11 9.38 -0.32
N VAL A 8 1.16 9.30 -0.72
CA VAL A 8 1.82 8.05 -1.12
C VAL A 8 2.94 7.78 -0.12
N GLY A 9 3.00 6.55 0.39
CA GLY A 9 4.12 6.11 1.22
C GLY A 9 5.31 5.75 0.33
N VAL A 10 6.49 6.26 0.66
CA VAL A 10 7.73 6.00 -0.08
C VAL A 10 8.78 5.47 0.89
N PHE A 11 9.40 4.34 0.54
CA PHE A 11 10.54 3.80 1.29
C PHE A 11 11.82 4.59 0.95
N VAL A 12 12.31 5.39 1.89
CA VAL A 12 13.45 6.30 1.68
C VAL A 12 14.81 5.71 2.10
N GLY A 13 14.83 4.50 2.66
CA GLY A 13 16.03 3.78 3.09
C GLY A 13 15.94 3.31 4.54
N ASP A 14 16.70 2.28 4.91
CA ASP A 14 16.77 1.72 6.28
C ASP A 14 15.40 1.37 6.90
N GLY A 15 14.42 1.01 6.06
CA GLY A 15 13.06 0.71 6.47
C GLY A 15 12.20 1.93 6.80
N ALA A 16 12.73 3.14 6.67
CA ALA A 16 11.98 4.37 6.90
C ALA A 16 11.00 4.64 5.75
N VAL A 17 9.77 4.99 6.13
CA VAL A 17 8.69 5.40 5.23
C VAL A 17 8.44 6.90 5.38
N ARG A 18 8.38 7.60 4.25
CA ARG A 18 7.95 9.00 4.18
C ARG A 18 6.66 9.09 3.40
N MET A 19 5.68 9.81 3.94
CA MET A 19 4.48 10.18 3.19
C MET A 19 4.78 11.42 2.34
N VAL A 20 4.62 11.30 1.03
CA VAL A 20 4.73 12.41 0.07
C VAL A 20 3.35 12.82 -0.43
N GLN A 21 3.19 14.08 -0.82
CA GLN A 21 1.91 14.63 -1.27
C GLN A 21 1.84 14.64 -2.80
N GLY A 22 0.80 14.03 -3.36
CA GLY A 22 0.55 14.01 -4.79
C GLY A 22 1.33 12.97 -5.56
N GLY A 23 0.80 12.62 -6.75
CA GLY A 23 1.38 11.61 -7.62
C GLY A 23 2.74 12.00 -8.20
N ASP A 24 2.97 13.28 -8.50
CA ASP A 24 4.19 13.73 -9.19
C ASP A 24 5.47 13.50 -8.35
N GLU A 25 5.42 13.81 -7.04
CA GLU A 25 6.57 13.55 -6.13
C GLU A 25 6.80 12.04 -5.98
N ALA A 26 5.72 11.26 -5.83
CA ALA A 26 5.78 9.82 -5.72
C ALA A 26 6.35 9.14 -6.98
N ILE A 27 5.98 9.64 -8.17
CA ILE A 27 6.50 9.15 -9.45
C ILE A 27 8.00 9.39 -9.55
N ARG A 28 8.51 10.55 -9.12
CA ARG A 28 9.97 10.81 -9.12
C ARG A 28 10.71 9.78 -8.27
N HIS A 29 10.22 9.50 -7.06
CA HIS A 29 10.81 8.47 -6.21
C HIS A 29 10.72 7.06 -6.81
N TYR A 30 9.60 6.72 -7.44
CA TYR A 30 9.45 5.46 -8.16
C TYR A 30 10.47 5.33 -9.31
N GLU A 31 10.67 6.40 -10.09
CA GLU A 31 11.65 6.44 -11.18
C GLU A 31 13.11 6.36 -10.67
N GLU A 32 13.38 6.85 -9.47
CA GLU A 32 14.65 6.66 -8.74
C GLU A 32 14.82 5.24 -8.17
N GLY A 33 13.85 4.35 -8.39
CA GLY A 33 13.89 2.96 -7.95
C GLY A 33 13.41 2.73 -6.53
N ARG A 34 12.76 3.71 -5.90
CA ARG A 34 12.13 3.54 -4.58
C ARG A 34 10.84 2.74 -4.70
N THR A 35 10.51 2.01 -3.64
CA THR A 35 9.21 1.38 -3.49
C THR A 35 8.20 2.41 -2.98
N CYS A 36 7.05 2.47 -3.64
CA CYS A 36 5.94 3.33 -3.29
C CYS A 36 4.71 2.49 -2.94
N PHE A 37 3.85 2.98 -2.05
CA PHE A 37 2.60 2.32 -1.72
C PHE A 37 1.47 3.28 -1.41
N ILE A 38 0.24 2.82 -1.63
CA ILE A 38 -0.99 3.55 -1.32
C ILE A 38 -2.00 2.64 -0.62
N ARG A 39 -2.80 3.21 0.28
CA ARG A 39 -4.02 2.56 0.75
C ARG A 39 -5.09 2.65 -0.33
N SER A 40 -5.74 1.52 -0.64
CA SER A 40 -6.70 1.44 -1.74
C SER A 40 -8.15 1.67 -1.32
N ASP A 41 -8.40 2.20 -0.11
CA ASP A 41 -9.75 2.44 0.42
C ASP A 41 -10.60 3.37 -0.47
N HIS A 42 -9.94 4.20 -1.27
CA HIS A 42 -10.56 5.14 -2.21
C HIS A 42 -11.00 4.48 -3.54
N ILE A 43 -10.65 3.20 -3.77
CA ILE A 43 -11.02 2.44 -4.96
C ILE A 43 -12.26 1.60 -4.59
N PRO A 44 -13.48 1.98 -5.04
CA PRO A 44 -14.73 1.43 -4.50
C PRO A 44 -14.81 -0.10 -4.59
N ARG A 45 -14.43 -0.67 -5.75
CA ARG A 45 -14.45 -2.12 -5.95
C ARG A 45 -13.49 -2.87 -5.02
N LEU A 46 -12.32 -2.30 -4.70
CA LEU A 46 -11.39 -2.92 -3.76
C LEU A 46 -11.91 -2.81 -2.32
N ALA A 47 -12.53 -1.70 -1.96
CA ALA A 47 -13.15 -1.52 -0.65
C ALA A 47 -14.32 -2.51 -0.44
N GLU A 48 -15.16 -2.71 -1.46
CA GLU A 48 -16.24 -3.69 -1.46
C GLU A 48 -15.69 -5.12 -1.32
N CYS A 49 -14.71 -5.50 -2.14
CA CYS A 49 -14.07 -6.82 -2.04
C CYS A 49 -13.43 -7.06 -0.67
N THR A 50 -12.71 -6.06 -0.13
CA THR A 50 -12.09 -6.16 1.21
C THR A 50 -13.16 -6.38 2.28
N THR A 51 -14.29 -5.66 2.20
CA THR A 51 -15.41 -5.81 3.13
C THR A 51 -16.02 -7.21 3.05
N GLN A 52 -16.21 -7.75 1.84
CA GLN A 52 -16.74 -9.10 1.66
C GLN A 52 -15.81 -10.16 2.22
N ILE A 53 -14.51 -10.10 1.91
CA ILE A 53 -13.51 -11.05 2.42
C ILE A 53 -13.43 -10.99 3.95
N THR A 54 -13.47 -9.78 4.53
CA THR A 54 -13.50 -9.59 5.99
C THR A 54 -14.69 -10.34 6.61
N ALA A 55 -15.87 -10.23 6.00
CA ALA A 55 -17.08 -10.91 6.47
C ALA A 55 -17.00 -12.43 6.29
N ASP A 56 -16.50 -12.90 5.14
CA ASP A 56 -16.35 -14.34 4.84
C ASP A 56 -15.39 -15.04 5.81
N LEU A 57 -14.37 -14.31 6.30
CA LEU A 57 -13.44 -14.79 7.32
C LEU A 57 -13.97 -14.67 8.77
N GLY A 58 -15.16 -14.10 8.95
CA GLY A 58 -15.76 -13.89 10.28
C GLY A 58 -15.02 -12.83 11.13
N LEU A 59 -14.31 -11.90 10.50
CA LEU A 59 -13.56 -10.85 11.19
C LEU A 59 -14.44 -9.63 11.49
N HIS A 60 -14.02 -8.80 12.45
CA HIS A 60 -14.72 -7.55 12.74
C HIS A 60 -14.54 -6.54 11.60
N LYS A 61 -15.52 -5.67 11.39
CA LYS A 61 -15.47 -4.62 10.36
C LYS A 61 -14.23 -3.74 10.57
N GLY A 62 -13.44 -3.57 9.51
CA GLY A 62 -12.22 -2.77 9.53
C GLY A 62 -10.96 -3.54 9.98
N ALA A 63 -11.07 -4.84 10.26
CA ALA A 63 -9.91 -5.69 10.57
C ALA A 63 -8.94 -5.87 9.40
N MET A 64 -9.43 -5.69 8.16
CA MET A 64 -8.63 -5.79 6.94
C MET A 64 -8.61 -4.46 6.21
N HIS A 65 -7.49 -4.19 5.55
CA HIS A 65 -7.32 -3.12 4.60
C HIS A 65 -6.48 -3.64 3.42
N THR A 66 -6.50 -2.91 2.31
CA THR A 66 -5.72 -3.27 1.12
C THR A 66 -4.72 -2.15 0.82
N GLU A 67 -3.49 -2.56 0.57
CA GLU A 67 -2.41 -1.68 0.13
C GLU A 67 -1.89 -2.13 -1.23
N ILE A 68 -1.53 -1.16 -2.07
CA ILE A 68 -0.96 -1.41 -3.39
C ILE A 68 0.48 -0.94 -3.36
N PHE A 69 1.41 -1.84 -3.63
CA PHE A 69 2.83 -1.58 -3.69
C PHE A 69 3.31 -1.56 -5.15
N CYS A 70 4.22 -0.64 -5.47
CA CYS A 70 4.93 -0.63 -6.74
C CYS A 70 6.42 -0.35 -6.54
N SER A 71 7.26 -1.08 -7.30
CA SER A 71 8.70 -0.89 -7.32
C SER A 71 9.21 -1.14 -8.74
N LYS A 72 10.14 -0.30 -9.21
CA LYS A 72 10.80 -0.46 -10.51
C LYS A 72 12.06 -1.34 -10.43
N GLY A 73 12.55 -1.59 -9.22
CA GLY A 73 13.78 -2.33 -8.95
C GLY A 73 13.69 -3.16 -7.68
N LYS A 74 14.84 -3.36 -7.02
CA LYS A 74 14.88 -4.02 -5.70
C LYS A 74 13.96 -3.29 -4.72
N SER A 75 13.23 -4.05 -3.91
CA SER A 75 12.37 -3.48 -2.88
C SER A 75 13.17 -2.57 -1.96
N GLY A 76 12.61 -1.39 -1.67
CA GLY A 76 13.12 -0.46 -0.66
C GLY A 76 12.72 -0.85 0.77
N ALA A 77 11.80 -1.82 0.92
CA ALA A 77 11.47 -2.38 2.22
C ALA A 77 12.62 -3.26 2.72
N THR A 78 13.05 -3.02 3.97
CA THR A 78 14.00 -3.90 4.64
C THR A 78 13.34 -5.23 5.01
N MET A 79 14.14 -6.28 5.23
CA MET A 79 13.60 -7.56 5.69
C MET A 79 13.02 -7.38 7.11
N HIS A 80 11.74 -7.66 7.28
CA HIS A 80 11.02 -7.57 8.56
C HIS A 80 9.88 -8.58 8.63
N SER A 81 9.26 -8.69 9.80
CA SER A 81 8.01 -9.39 10.03
C SER A 81 6.95 -8.39 10.46
N ASP A 82 5.78 -8.45 9.84
CA ASP A 82 4.61 -7.70 10.30
C ASP A 82 3.91 -8.43 11.45
N TYR A 83 3.13 -7.69 12.22
CA TYR A 83 2.17 -8.26 13.18
C TYR A 83 0.89 -8.75 12.49
N ASP A 84 0.69 -8.34 11.24
CA ASP A 84 -0.50 -8.64 10.43
C ASP A 84 -0.26 -9.86 9.51
N ILE A 85 -1.36 -10.52 9.13
CA ILE A 85 -1.34 -11.56 8.10
C ILE A 85 -1.60 -10.91 6.74
N ASN A 86 -0.60 -11.00 5.85
CA ASN A 86 -0.69 -10.45 4.50
C ASN A 86 -1.05 -11.51 3.47
N PHE A 87 -2.02 -11.20 2.61
CA PHE A 87 -2.28 -11.94 1.38
C PHE A 87 -1.73 -11.14 0.20
N ALA A 88 -0.58 -11.57 -0.36
CA ALA A 88 0.08 -10.87 -1.44
C ALA A 88 -0.39 -11.39 -2.81
N LEU A 89 -0.82 -10.47 -3.69
CA LEU A 89 -1.16 -10.76 -5.09
C LEU A 89 -0.23 -9.99 -6.03
N LEU A 90 0.51 -10.71 -6.87
CA LEU A 90 1.31 -10.10 -7.93
C LEU A 90 0.40 -9.67 -9.08
N VAL A 91 0.19 -8.35 -9.22
CA VAL A 91 -0.60 -7.77 -10.33
C VAL A 91 0.24 -7.64 -11.60
N ARG A 92 1.51 -7.24 -11.44
CA ARG A 92 2.47 -7.04 -12.53
C ARG A 92 3.89 -7.19 -11.98
N GLY A 93 4.75 -7.92 -12.69
CA GLY A 93 6.15 -8.16 -12.35
C GLY A 93 6.86 -8.89 -13.46
#